data_AF-A0A3A8QBL2-F1
#
_entry.id   AF-A0A3A8QBL2-F1
#
_cell.length_a   1.000
_cell.length_b   1.000
_cell.length_c   1.000
_cell.angle_alpha   90.00
_cell.angle_beta   90.00
_cell.angle_gamma   90.00
#
_symmetry.space_group_name_H-M   'P 1'
#
loop_
_entity.id
_entity.type
_entity.pdbx_description
1 polymer ?
#
loop_
_entity_poly.entity_id
_entity_poly.type
_entity_poly.pdbx_seq_one_letter_code
_entity_poly.pdbx_strand_id
1 'polypeptide(L)'
;MYHVFLCQFTGLNAAISYKGAHVSLGTENVLIPGETKVFIAPTMILHYIDAHEYVPPREFQEAVLKCPEMRSMAYLKAIKARGISLSAFSQ
;
A
#
# COMPACT_ATOMS: atom_id res chain seq x y z
N MET A 1 -2.06 20.74 0.08
CA MET A 1 -1.35 19.45 0.06
C MET A 1 0.03 19.64 0.70
N TYR A 2 0.06 20.04 1.99
CA TYR A 2 1.27 20.46 2.70
C TYR A 2 1.21 19.84 4.11
N HIS A 3 2.35 19.39 4.64
CA HIS A 3 2.61 18.80 5.97
C HIS A 3 3.02 17.31 6.06
N VAL A 4 2.88 16.48 5.01
CA VAL A 4 3.19 15.03 5.10
C VAL A 4 4.69 14.67 5.07
N PHE A 5 5.59 15.65 4.86
CA PHE A 5 7.04 15.44 4.77
C PHE A 5 7.84 15.77 6.04
N LEU A 6 7.19 16.18 7.13
CA LEU A 6 7.87 16.71 8.32
C LEU A 6 7.87 15.74 9.52
N CYS A 7 7.62 14.44 9.30
CA CYS A 7 7.71 13.49 10.40
C CYS A 7 9.16 13.28 10.85
N GLN A 8 9.40 13.52 12.14
CA GLN A 8 10.71 13.38 12.78
C GLN A 8 11.22 11.93 12.87
N PHE A 9 10.35 10.93 12.68
CA PHE A 9 10.69 9.51 12.83
C PHE A 9 11.31 8.90 11.58
N THR A 10 11.01 9.41 10.39
CA THR A 10 11.36 8.77 9.12
C THR A 10 12.30 9.58 8.24
N GLY A 11 12.47 10.88 8.51
CA GLY A 11 13.31 11.76 7.69
C GLY A 11 12.82 11.86 6.23
N LEU A 12 13.36 12.80 5.46
CA LEU A 12 12.90 13.12 4.10
C LEU A 12 13.05 11.97 3.08
N ASN A 13 13.75 10.88 3.42
CA ASN A 13 14.11 9.77 2.53
C ASN A 13 13.82 8.40 3.16
N ALA A 14 12.60 8.23 3.65
CA ALA A 14 12.22 7.02 4.36
C ALA A 14 12.15 5.82 3.40
N ALA A 15 13.02 4.84 3.61
CA ALA A 15 12.96 3.55 2.95
C ALA A 15 12.78 2.47 4.02
N ILE A 16 11.85 1.54 3.79
CA ILE A 16 11.67 0.38 4.67
C ILE A 16 12.28 -0.84 3.98
N SER A 17 13.07 -1.60 4.75
CA SER A 17 13.60 -2.90 4.34
C SER A 17 12.80 -4.02 4.99
N TYR A 18 12.20 -4.89 4.19
CA TYR A 18 11.52 -6.09 4.70
C TYR A 18 11.90 -7.30 3.86
N LYS A 19 12.46 -8.34 4.50
CA LYS A 19 12.90 -9.58 3.84
C LYS A 19 13.79 -9.36 2.59
N GLY A 20 14.65 -8.34 2.64
CA GLY A 20 15.54 -7.98 1.52
C GLY A 20 14.90 -7.12 0.43
N ALA A 21 13.61 -6.83 0.49
CA ALA A 21 12.96 -5.84 -0.37
C ALA A 21 13.12 -4.43 0.23
N HIS A 22 13.63 -3.49 -0.58
CA HIS A 22 13.67 -2.07 -0.26
C HIS A 22 12.49 -1.37 -0.94
N VAL A 23 11.67 -0.68 -0.15
CA VAL A 23 10.52 0.09 -0.66
C VAL A 23 10.73 1.55 -0.29
N SER A 24 10.70 2.43 -1.30
CA SER A 24 10.67 3.87 -1.09
C SER A 24 9.28 4.27 -0.58
N LEU A 25 9.24 5.01 0.52
CA LEU A 25 7.97 5.49 1.06
C LEU A 25 7.50 6.74 0.31
N GLY A 26 6.23 6.75 -0.06
CA GLY A 26 5.50 7.96 -0.51
C GLY A 26 5.46 8.18 -2.02
N THR A 27 6.25 7.45 -2.81
CA THR A 27 6.27 7.54 -4.28
C THR A 27 5.50 6.41 -4.96
N GLU A 28 5.27 5.30 -4.26
CA GLU A 28 4.55 4.13 -4.75
C GLU A 28 3.18 3.95 -4.07
N ASN A 29 2.29 3.20 -4.72
CA ASN A 29 1.00 2.82 -4.16
C ASN A 29 0.91 1.30 -3.96
N VAL A 30 0.33 0.89 -2.84
CA VAL A 30 -0.15 -0.47 -2.62
C VAL A 30 -1.58 -0.58 -3.13
N LEU A 31 -1.86 -1.64 -3.88
CA LEU A 31 -3.19 -1.97 -4.38
C LEU A 31 -3.67 -3.22 -3.65
N ILE A 32 -4.74 -3.10 -2.87
CA ILE A 32 -5.26 -4.19 -2.05
C ILE A 32 -6.65 -4.60 -2.58
N PRO A 33 -6.83 -5.83 -3.10
CA PRO A 33 -8.14 -6.29 -3.54
C PRO A 33 -9.04 -6.55 -2.33
N GLY A 34 -10.07 -5.72 -2.16
CA GLY A 34 -11.18 -5.97 -1.23
C GLY A 34 -12.24 -6.89 -1.86
N GLU A 35 -13.38 -7.04 -1.20
CA GLU A 35 -14.44 -7.92 -1.72
C GLU A 35 -15.06 -7.36 -3.01
N THR A 36 -15.44 -6.08 -3.00
CA THR A 36 -16.15 -5.40 -4.11
C THR A 36 -15.34 -4.30 -4.79
N LYS A 37 -14.20 -3.89 -4.20
CA LYS A 37 -13.38 -2.75 -4.67
C LYS A 37 -11.89 -3.04 -4.50
N VAL A 38 -11.04 -2.23 -5.12
CA VAL A 38 -9.59 -2.19 -4.84
C VAL A 38 -9.30 -0.96 -4.01
N PHE A 39 -8.62 -1.14 -2.88
CA PHE A 39 -8.08 -0.04 -2.11
C PHE A 39 -6.73 0.36 -2.69
N ILE A 40 -6.50 1.66 -2.84
CA ILE A 40 -5.24 2.23 -3.30
C ILE A 40 -4.75 3.13 -2.17
N ALA A 41 -3.56 2.87 -1.65
CA ALA A 41 -2.94 3.68 -0.62
C ALA A 41 -1.46 3.94 -0.96
N PRO A 42 -0.92 5.13 -0.68
CA PRO A 42 0.51 5.35 -0.76
C PRO A 42 1.26 4.40 0.19
N THR A 43 2.48 3.98 -0.16
CA THR A 43 3.34 3.15 0.73
C THR A 43 3.57 3.80 2.10
N MET A 44 3.41 5.12 2.21
CA MET A 44 3.41 5.87 3.48
C MET A 44 2.33 5.44 4.47
N ILE A 45 1.31 4.66 4.09
CA ILE A 45 0.35 4.10 5.05
C ILE A 45 1.05 3.29 6.16
N LEU A 46 2.15 2.60 5.84
CA LEU A 46 2.96 1.89 6.83
C LEU A 46 3.56 2.84 7.87
N HIS A 47 4.08 3.99 7.41
CA HIS A 47 4.62 5.01 8.30
C HIS A 47 3.55 5.58 9.24
N TYR A 48 2.34 5.84 8.72
CA TYR A 48 1.24 6.33 9.56
C TYR A 48 0.83 5.31 10.62
N ILE A 49 0.80 4.01 10.29
CA ILE A 49 0.48 2.96 11.24
C ILE A 49 1.56 2.87 12.33
N ASP A 50 2.84 2.84 11.93
CA ASP A 50 3.96 2.59 12.83
C ASP A 50 4.32 3.80 13.70
N ALA A 51 4.43 5.00 13.12
CA ALA A 51 4.91 6.19 13.82
C ALA A 51 3.80 7.06 14.41
N HIS A 52 2.56 6.88 13.95
CA HIS A 52 1.43 7.72 14.35
C HIS A 52 0.22 6.91 14.80
N GLU A 53 0.39 5.60 15.01
CA GLU A 53 -0.63 4.69 15.50
C GLU A 53 -1.94 4.78 14.70
N TYR A 54 -1.84 5.16 13.43
CA TYR A 54 -3.00 5.24 12.57
C TYR A 54 -3.62 3.86 12.43
N VAL A 55 -4.91 3.77 12.71
CA VAL A 55 -5.70 2.55 12.54
C VAL A 55 -6.47 2.67 11.23
N PRO A 56 -6.12 1.93 10.16
CA PRO A 56 -6.87 1.96 8.92
C PRO A 56 -8.33 1.52 9.13
N PRO A 57 -9.27 1.89 8.24
CA PRO A 57 -10.63 1.38 8.30
C PRO A 57 -10.67 -0.15 8.33
N ARG A 58 -11.60 -0.73 9.09
CA ARG A 58 -11.71 -2.19 9.27
C ARG A 58 -11.79 -2.94 7.93
N GLU A 59 -12.56 -2.44 6.97
CA GLU A 59 -12.66 -3.03 5.63
C GLU A 59 -11.32 -3.09 4.88
N PHE A 60 -10.43 -2.12 5.10
CA PHE A 60 -9.09 -2.12 4.52
C PHE A 60 -8.21 -3.17 5.20
N GLN A 61 -8.27 -3.26 6.55
CA GLN A 61 -7.53 -4.26 7.31
C GLN A 61 -7.92 -5.69 6.89
N GLU A 62 -9.22 -5.95 6.77
CA GLU A 62 -9.74 -7.24 6.32
C GLU A 62 -9.30 -7.57 4.88
N ALA A 63 -9.30 -6.57 3.98
CA ALA A 63 -8.81 -6.75 2.63
C ALA A 63 -7.30 -7.06 2.59
N VAL A 64 -6.49 -6.43 3.45
CA VAL A 64 -5.05 -6.73 3.57
C VAL A 64 -4.84 -8.16 4.04
N LEU A 65 -5.57 -8.61 5.07
CA LEU A 65 -5.45 -9.97 5.61
C LEU A 65 -5.88 -11.05 4.60
N LYS A 66 -6.86 -10.75 3.75
CA LYS A 66 -7.34 -11.65 2.68
C LYS A 66 -6.54 -11.50 1.38
N CYS A 67 -5.63 -10.53 1.29
CA CYS A 67 -4.91 -10.24 0.05
C CYS A 67 -4.03 -11.44 -0.31
N PRO A 68 -4.15 -12.00 -1.54
CA PRO A 68 -3.20 -12.99 -2.01
C PRO A 68 -1.79 -12.38 -2.06
N GLU A 69 -0.77 -13.24 -2.03
CA GLU A 69 0.63 -12.80 -2.14
C GLU A 69 0.80 -11.81 -3.31
N MET A 70 1.33 -10.62 -3.02
CA MET A 70 1.44 -9.56 -4.01
C MET A 70 2.28 -10.04 -5.20
N ARG A 71 1.90 -9.61 -6.40
CA ARG A 71 2.48 -10.05 -7.70
C ARG A 71 2.24 -11.52 -8.07
N SER A 72 1.60 -12.34 -7.22
CA SER A 72 1.15 -13.68 -7.60
C SER A 72 0.01 -13.63 -8.64
N MET A 73 -0.19 -14.73 -9.37
CA MET A 73 -1.31 -14.82 -10.33
C MET A 73 -2.69 -14.66 -9.68
N ALA A 74 -2.85 -15.13 -8.43
CA ALA A 74 -4.09 -14.95 -7.68
C ALA A 74 -4.34 -13.46 -7.39
N TYR A 75 -3.30 -12.73 -6.98
CA TYR A 75 -3.34 -11.29 -6.78
C TYR A 75 -3.72 -10.55 -8.07
N LEU A 76 -3.02 -10.83 -9.18
CA LEU A 76 -3.25 -10.15 -10.46
C LEU A 76 -4.68 -10.40 -10.98
N LYS A 77 -5.20 -11.62 -10.82
CA LYS A 77 -6.59 -11.96 -11.15
C LYS A 77 -7.58 -11.22 -10.26
N ALA A 78 -7.32 -11.13 -8.95
CA ALA A 78 -8.19 -10.44 -8.01
C ALA A 78 -8.30 -8.95 -8.35
N ILE A 79 -7.18 -8.28 -8.64
CA ILE A 79 -7.14 -6.88 -9.07
C ILE A 79 -7.91 -6.69 -10.39
N LYS A 80 -7.63 -7.52 -11.41
CA LYS A 80 -8.29 -7.43 -12.71
C LYS A 80 -9.80 -7.64 -12.63
N ALA A 81 -10.26 -8.58 -11.78
CA ALA A 81 -11.68 -8.86 -11.58
C ALA A 81 -12.47 -7.67 -11.03
N ARG A 82 -11.80 -6.66 -10.46
CA ARG A 82 -12.39 -5.42 -9.94
C ARG A 82 -12.18 -4.22 -10.87
N GLY A 83 -11.86 -4.48 -12.13
CA GLY A 83 -11.79 -3.46 -13.18
C GLY A 83 -10.49 -2.64 -13.20
N ILE A 84 -9.50 -2.96 -12.37
CA ILE A 84 -8.20 -2.29 -12.38
C ILE A 84 -7.30 -2.96 -13.43
N SER A 85 -6.93 -2.22 -14.47
CA SER A 85 -5.86 -2.64 -15.37
C SER A 85 -4.51 -2.22 -14.82
N LEU A 86 -3.61 -3.19 -14.59
CA LEU A 86 -2.25 -2.91 -14.10
C LEU A 86 -1.37 -2.22 -15.15
N SER A 87 -1.76 -2.23 -16.42
CA SER A 87 -1.10 -1.43 -17.47
C SER A 87 -1.17 0.08 -17.22
N ALA A 88 -2.10 0.54 -16.38
CA ALA A 88 -2.24 1.94 -16.01
C ALA A 88 -1.25 2.39 -14.90
N PHE A 89 -0.47 1.46 -14.33
CA PHE A 89 0.45 1.70 -13.21
C PHE A 89 1.91 1.31 -13.53
N SER A 90 2.20 0.99 -14.80
CA SER A 90 3.58 0.90 -15.30
C SER A 90 4.06 2.32 -15.59
N GLN A 91 4.97 2.84 -14.77
CA GLN A 91 5.88 3.90 -15.21
C GLN A 91 7.08 3.27 -15.90
#